data_AF-A0A4Z0A3V6-F1
#
_entry.id   AF-A0A4Z0A3V6-F1
#
_cell.length_a   1.000
_cell.length_b   1.000
_cell.length_c   1.000
_cell.angle_alpha   90.00
_cell.angle_beta   90.00
_cell.angle_gamma   90.00
#
_symmetry.space_group_name_H-M   'P 1'
#
loop_
_entity.id
_entity.type
_entity.pdbx_description
1 polymer ?
#
loop_
_entity_poly.entity_id
_entity_poly.type
_entity_poly.pdbx_seq_one_letter_code
_entity_poly.pdbx_strand_id
1 'polypeptide(L)'
;MRYISGTKLDERIIRCDLDLGYRDGRQFGRGKSGGQVRDEHRQDYDPGRGGWGAQAQRLEIERRREVEARYADIEQIGPAAGGGGEWKEPAPEATLKRARSPEDEGENPAQRTRGEERDVDSGRM
;
A
#
# COMPACT_ATOMS: atom_id res chain seq x y z
N MET A 1 -13.14 18.14 -40.43
CA MET A 1 -14.26 17.99 -39.48
C MET A 1 -14.24 19.16 -38.48
N ARG A 2 -14.89 20.28 -38.81
CA ARG A 2 -14.72 21.54 -38.02
C ARG A 2 -15.65 21.64 -36.81
N TYR A 3 -16.85 21.05 -36.89
CA TYR A 3 -17.92 21.32 -35.92
C TYR A 3 -18.09 20.24 -34.85
N ILE A 4 -17.62 19.01 -35.10
CA ILE A 4 -17.80 17.85 -34.19
C ILE A 4 -16.52 17.54 -33.41
N SER A 5 -15.35 17.62 -34.05
CA SER A 5 -14.08 17.35 -33.35
C SER A 5 -13.84 18.37 -32.25
N GLY A 6 -13.44 17.91 -31.05
CA GLY A 6 -13.24 18.76 -29.88
C GLY A 6 -14.49 19.00 -29.03
N THR A 7 -15.66 18.51 -29.45
CA THR A 7 -16.87 18.51 -28.62
C THR A 7 -16.86 17.37 -27.60
N LYS A 8 -17.78 17.42 -26.63
CA LYS A 8 -17.95 16.37 -25.62
C LYS A 8 -18.97 15.33 -26.09
N LEU A 9 -18.61 14.06 -25.94
CA LEU A 9 -19.49 12.89 -26.08
C LEU A 9 -19.25 11.98 -24.87
N ASP A 10 -20.31 11.64 -24.13
CA ASP A 10 -20.22 10.92 -22.85
C ASP A 10 -19.15 11.51 -21.91
N GLU A 11 -19.19 12.84 -21.76
CA GLU A 11 -18.25 13.64 -20.95
C GLU A 11 -16.79 13.65 -21.44
N ARG A 12 -16.49 13.01 -22.57
CA ARG A 12 -15.14 12.90 -23.13
C ARG A 12 -14.97 13.80 -24.35
N ILE A 13 -13.82 14.44 -24.47
CA ILE A 13 -13.46 15.19 -25.67
C ILE A 13 -13.08 14.20 -26.77
N ILE A 14 -13.83 14.21 -27.87
CA ILE A 14 -13.57 13.34 -29.03
C ILE A 14 -12.72 14.05 -30.08
N ARG A 15 -11.94 13.27 -30.84
CA ARG A 15 -11.19 13.73 -32.01
C ARG A 15 -11.70 12.96 -33.23
N CYS A 16 -11.97 13.69 -34.31
CA CYS A 16 -12.41 13.10 -35.57
C CYS A 16 -11.45 13.49 -36.69
N ASP A 17 -10.87 12.48 -37.33
CA ASP A 17 -9.99 12.65 -38.50
C ASP A 17 -10.68 12.09 -39.76
N LEU A 18 -10.21 12.52 -40.93
CA LEU A 18 -10.63 11.94 -42.21
C LEU A 18 -9.88 10.63 -42.46
N ASP A 19 -10.60 9.63 -42.95
CA ASP A 19 -10.10 8.30 -43.20
C ASP A 19 -10.45 7.85 -44.63
N LEU A 20 -9.63 6.97 -45.21
CA LEU A 20 -9.78 6.50 -46.60
C LEU A 20 -11.02 5.60 -46.83
N GLY A 21 -11.75 5.26 -45.77
CA GLY A 21 -12.98 4.48 -45.83
C GLY A 21 -12.87 3.09 -45.20
N TYR A 22 -14.02 2.49 -44.91
CA TYR A 22 -14.11 1.20 -44.22
C TYR A 22 -13.57 0.04 -45.07
N ARG A 23 -12.89 -0.91 -44.42
CA ARG A 23 -12.52 -2.22 -44.96
C ARG A 23 -12.52 -3.24 -43.83
N ASP A 24 -12.80 -4.50 -44.15
CA ASP A 24 -12.80 -5.56 -43.15
C ASP A 24 -11.43 -5.71 -42.48
N GLY A 25 -11.45 -6.02 -41.19
CA GLY A 25 -10.30 -6.03 -40.29
C GLY A 25 -9.92 -4.66 -39.70
N ARG A 26 -10.39 -3.52 -40.25
CA ARG A 26 -10.05 -2.18 -39.72
C ARG A 26 -10.83 -1.81 -38.46
N GLN A 27 -11.94 -2.49 -38.19
CA GLN A 27 -12.76 -2.35 -36.99
C GLN A 27 -12.05 -2.82 -35.71
N PHE A 28 -11.08 -3.72 -35.85
CA PHE A 28 -10.34 -4.25 -34.70
C PHE A 28 -9.17 -3.36 -34.32
N GLY A 29 -8.92 -3.27 -33.02
CA GLY A 29 -7.72 -2.65 -32.47
C GLY A 29 -6.46 -3.40 -32.93
N ARG A 30 -5.34 -2.66 -33.05
CA ARG A 30 -4.06 -3.20 -33.54
C ARG A 30 -3.04 -3.43 -32.41
N GLY A 31 -3.46 -3.26 -31.16
CA GLY A 31 -2.64 -3.58 -29.99
C GLY A 31 -2.45 -5.08 -29.84
N LYS A 32 -1.30 -5.49 -29.29
CA LYS A 32 -0.99 -6.88 -28.93
C LYS A 32 -2.03 -7.49 -27.97
N SER A 33 -2.67 -6.66 -27.16
CA SER A 33 -3.75 -7.05 -26.25
C SER A 33 -5.13 -7.22 -26.94
N GLY A 34 -5.23 -6.87 -28.22
CA GLY A 34 -6.49 -6.79 -28.98
C GLY A 34 -7.17 -5.41 -28.96
N GLY A 35 -6.76 -4.53 -28.04
CA GLY A 35 -7.25 -3.15 -27.94
C GLY A 35 -6.58 -2.17 -28.91
N GLN A 36 -6.78 -0.87 -28.67
CA GLN A 36 -6.07 0.17 -29.41
C GLN A 36 -4.60 0.23 -29.00
N VAL A 37 -3.70 0.46 -29.97
CA VAL A 37 -2.24 0.56 -29.73
C VAL A 37 -1.90 1.66 -28.72
N ARG A 38 -2.64 2.77 -28.76
CA ARG A 38 -2.46 3.89 -27.83
C ARG A 38 -2.68 3.49 -26.37
N ASP A 39 -3.61 2.58 -26.11
CA ASP A 39 -4.01 2.23 -24.74
C ASP A 39 -3.04 1.21 -24.09
N GLU A 40 -2.09 0.64 -24.84
CA GLU A 40 -1.15 -0.36 -24.32
C GLU A 40 -0.12 0.23 -23.36
N HIS A 41 0.45 1.38 -23.71
CA HIS A 41 1.52 2.07 -22.98
C HIS A 41 1.00 3.18 -22.06
N ARG A 42 -0.31 3.25 -21.87
CA ARG A 42 -0.94 4.28 -21.07
C ARG A 42 -0.69 4.06 -19.58
N GLN A 43 -0.34 5.13 -18.88
CA GLN A 43 -0.05 5.09 -17.44
C GLN A 43 -1.20 5.62 -16.58
N ASP A 44 -2.07 6.49 -17.11
CA ASP A 44 -3.24 6.98 -16.39
C ASP A 44 -4.37 5.94 -16.29
N TYR A 45 -5.10 6.00 -15.18
CA TYR A 45 -6.31 5.22 -14.98
C TYR A 45 -7.51 5.94 -15.58
N ASP A 46 -8.23 5.27 -16.48
CA ASP A 46 -9.44 5.80 -17.12
C ASP A 46 -10.53 4.71 -17.17
N PRO A 47 -11.59 4.82 -16.35
CA PRO A 47 -12.62 3.81 -16.26
C PRO A 47 -13.38 3.61 -17.58
N GLY A 48 -13.57 4.67 -18.38
CA GLY A 48 -14.25 4.58 -19.67
C GLY A 48 -13.41 3.92 -20.78
N ARG A 49 -12.18 3.50 -20.47
CA ARG A 49 -11.29 2.72 -21.34
C ARG A 49 -10.81 1.42 -20.68
N GLY A 50 -11.53 0.91 -19.69
CA GLY A 50 -11.19 -0.34 -18.99
C GLY A 50 -10.17 -0.21 -17.86
N GLY A 51 -9.87 1.03 -17.42
CA GLY A 51 -8.98 1.30 -16.29
C GLY A 51 -7.54 1.56 -16.73
N TRP A 52 -6.58 0.84 -16.13
CA TRP A 52 -5.15 0.97 -16.43
C TRP A 52 -4.82 0.50 -17.86
N GLY A 53 -3.74 1.03 -18.44
CA GLY A 53 -3.24 0.55 -19.72
C GLY A 53 -2.87 -0.93 -19.69
N ALA A 54 -2.93 -1.62 -20.84
CA ALA A 54 -2.83 -3.08 -20.90
C ALA A 54 -1.51 -3.63 -20.32
N GLN A 55 -0.39 -2.90 -20.49
CA GLN A 55 0.90 -3.30 -19.91
C GLN A 55 0.93 -3.12 -18.39
N ALA A 56 0.45 -1.97 -17.91
CA ALA A 56 0.36 -1.68 -16.48
C ALA A 56 -0.54 -2.71 -15.77
N GLN A 57 -1.68 -3.03 -16.37
CA GLN A 57 -2.60 -4.05 -15.83
C GLN A 57 -1.96 -5.44 -15.79
N ARG A 58 -1.21 -5.83 -16.83
CA ARG A 58 -0.50 -7.13 -16.85
C ARG A 58 0.57 -7.20 -15.76
N LEU A 59 1.37 -6.16 -15.61
CA LEU A 59 2.41 -6.07 -14.57
C LEU A 59 1.80 -6.18 -13.16
N GLU A 60 0.66 -5.53 -12.92
CA GLU A 60 -0.01 -5.60 -11.63
C GLU A 60 -0.57 -7.01 -11.33
N ILE A 61 -1.14 -7.67 -12.35
CA ILE A 61 -1.62 -9.06 -12.21
C ILE A 61 -0.46 -10.01 -11.93
N GLU A 62 0.65 -9.85 -12.64
CA GLU A 62 1.86 -10.67 -12.44
C GLU A 62 2.42 -10.47 -11.02
N ARG A 63 2.57 -9.22 -10.58
CA ARG A 63 2.99 -8.88 -9.22
C ARG A 63 2.08 -9.50 -8.16
N ARG A 64 0.75 -9.40 -8.35
CA ARG A 64 -0.22 -9.99 -7.43
C ARG A 64 -0.08 -11.51 -7.36
N ARG A 65 0.12 -12.16 -8.51
CA ARG A 65 0.31 -13.61 -8.60
C ARG A 65 1.60 -14.06 -7.94
N GLU A 66 2.69 -13.32 -8.09
CA GLU A 66 3.96 -13.60 -7.41
C GLU A 66 3.83 -13.50 -5.89
N VAL A 67 3.14 -12.45 -5.40
CA VAL A 67 2.87 -12.26 -3.98
C VAL A 67 2.02 -13.42 -3.44
N GLU A 68 0.95 -13.79 -4.15
CA GLU A 68 0.08 -14.91 -3.77
C GLU A 68 0.84 -16.25 -3.75
N ALA A 69 1.67 -16.52 -4.77
CA ALA A 69 2.52 -17.71 -4.81
C ALA A 69 3.48 -17.76 -3.61
N ARG A 70 4.12 -16.64 -3.27
CA ARG A 70 5.00 -16.55 -2.10
C ARG A 70 4.28 -16.86 -0.78
N TYR A 71 3.02 -16.43 -0.63
CA TYR A 71 2.24 -16.74 0.56
C TYR A 71 1.73 -18.19 0.57
N ALA A 72 1.37 -18.75 -0.59
CA ALA A 72 0.94 -20.15 -0.71
C ALA A 72 2.03 -21.15 -0.28
N ASP A 73 3.29 -20.88 -0.62
CA ASP A 73 4.43 -21.70 -0.18
C ASP A 73 4.59 -21.71 1.36
N ILE A 74 4.26 -20.59 2.02
CA ILE A 74 4.30 -20.47 3.48
C ILE A 74 3.14 -21.23 4.14
N GLU A 75 1.97 -21.33 3.50
CA GLU A 75 0.85 -22.11 4.06
C GLU A 75 1.04 -23.62 3.88
N GLN A 76 1.70 -24.06 2.80
CA GLN A 76 1.97 -25.48 2.53
C GLN A 76 3.09 -26.04 3.43
N ILE A 77 4.07 -25.22 3.78
CA ILE A 77 5.01 -25.46 4.88
C ILE A 77 4.37 -24.84 6.13
N GLY A 78 3.30 -25.47 6.66
CA GLY A 78 2.62 -25.01 7.88
C GLY A 78 3.64 -24.59 8.94
N PRO A 79 3.33 -23.59 9.80
CA PRO A 79 4.33 -22.82 10.53
C PRO A 79 5.38 -23.74 11.13
N ALA A 80 6.57 -23.76 10.54
CA ALA A 80 7.73 -24.45 11.08
C ALA A 80 8.26 -23.72 12.33
N ALA A 81 7.39 -23.10 13.10
CA ALA A 81 7.63 -22.62 14.44
C ALA A 81 7.39 -23.76 15.42
N GLY A 82 8.16 -24.85 15.27
CA GLY A 82 8.39 -25.86 16.32
C GLY A 82 9.30 -25.33 17.43
N GLY A 83 9.29 -24.02 17.69
CA GLY A 83 10.20 -23.30 18.59
C GLY A 83 9.43 -22.48 19.61
N GLY A 84 8.40 -23.06 20.23
CA GLY A 84 7.60 -22.44 21.29
C GLY A 84 7.51 -23.27 22.57
N GLY A 85 8.30 -24.35 22.67
CA GLY A 85 8.30 -25.24 23.84
C GLY A 85 9.24 -24.80 24.97
N GLU A 86 10.25 -23.98 24.65
CA GLU A 86 11.35 -23.64 25.57
C GLU A 86 10.97 -22.61 26.64
N TRP A 87 9.85 -21.90 26.47
CA TRP A 87 9.31 -20.98 27.47
C TRP A 87 8.42 -21.68 28.52
N LYS A 88 8.25 -23.01 28.40
CA LYS A 88 7.37 -23.81 29.28
C LYS A 88 8.14 -24.62 30.32
N GLU A 89 9.43 -24.32 30.52
CA GLU A 89 10.15 -24.76 31.71
C GLU A 89 9.76 -23.86 32.90
N PRO A 90 9.40 -24.43 34.07
CA PRO A 90 9.25 -23.62 35.27
C PRO A 90 10.62 -23.01 35.60
N ALA A 91 10.71 -21.68 35.55
CA ALA A 91 11.90 -20.96 35.98
C ALA A 91 12.29 -21.42 37.39
N PRO A 92 13.56 -21.80 37.66
CA PRO A 92 14.00 -21.96 39.04
C PRO A 92 13.84 -20.61 39.75
N GLU A 93 13.38 -20.62 41.01
CA GLU A 93 13.18 -19.41 41.81
C GLU A 93 14.49 -18.62 41.97
N ALA A 94 14.77 -17.72 41.01
CA ALA A 94 15.87 -16.80 41.07
C ALA A 94 15.33 -15.47 41.61
N THR A 95 15.65 -15.19 42.88
CA THR A 95 15.50 -13.87 43.49
C THR A 95 16.46 -12.88 42.83
N LEU A 96 16.10 -12.38 41.65
CA LEU A 96 16.83 -11.34 40.90
C LEU A 96 16.65 -9.95 41.53
N LYS A 97 16.84 -9.82 42.84
CA LYS A 97 17.01 -8.53 43.49
C LYS A 97 18.31 -8.59 44.28
N ARG A 98 19.37 -8.00 43.72
CA ARG A 98 20.54 -7.60 44.51
C ARG A 98 20.00 -6.70 45.62
N ALA A 99 20.13 -7.15 46.87
CA ALA A 99 19.76 -6.34 48.03
C ALA A 99 20.58 -5.05 48.01
N ARG A 100 19.94 -3.93 48.37
CA ARG A 100 20.59 -2.63 48.48
C ARG A 100 21.64 -2.72 49.59
N SER A 101 22.90 -2.45 49.27
CA SER A 101 23.99 -2.45 50.26
C SER A 101 23.87 -1.22 51.17
N PRO A 102 24.26 -1.31 52.45
CA PRO A 102 24.15 -0.20 53.42
C PRO A 102 24.97 1.06 53.07
N GLU A 103 25.83 0.99 52.05
CA GLU A 103 26.62 2.12 51.55
C GLU A 103 25.83 3.05 50.61
N ASP A 104 24.61 2.67 50.23
CA ASP A 104 23.72 3.44 49.32
C ASP A 104 22.83 4.45 50.09
N GLU A 105 23.14 4.73 51.37
CA GLU A 105 22.50 5.80 52.17
C GLU A 105 23.25 7.14 52.02
N GLY A 106 23.47 7.55 50.76
CA GLY A 106 23.93 8.89 50.42
C GLY A 106 22.76 9.76 50.00
N GLU A 107 22.47 10.81 50.77
CA GLU A 107 21.40 11.79 50.55
C GLU A 107 21.36 12.28 49.09
N ASN A 108 20.23 12.07 48.40
CA ASN A 108 19.99 12.63 47.06
C ASN A 108 18.85 13.66 47.13
N PRO A 109 19.14 14.98 47.14
CA PRO A 109 18.15 16.03 47.37
C PRO A 109 17.27 16.35 46.14
N ALA A 110 17.26 15.50 45.11
CA ALA A 110 16.62 15.79 43.82
C ALA A 110 15.17 15.28 43.65
N GLN A 111 14.49 14.88 44.73
CA GLN A 111 13.05 14.57 44.70
C GLN A 111 12.24 15.64 45.43
N ARG A 112 12.28 16.87 44.91
CA ARG A 112 11.34 17.94 45.24
C ARG A 112 10.97 18.74 44.01
N THR A 113 10.10 18.18 43.16
CA THR A 113 9.18 18.96 42.29
C THR A 113 8.13 18.01 41.68
N ARG A 114 7.15 17.60 42.48
CA ARG A 114 5.86 17.13 41.96
C ARG A 114 4.73 17.53 42.92
N GLY A 115 3.99 18.57 42.54
CA GLY A 115 2.90 19.21 43.30
C GLY A 115 3.37 20.57 43.81
N GLU A 116 2.75 21.72 43.56
CA GLU A 116 1.44 22.16 43.04
C GLU A 116 1.66 23.06 41.79
N GLU A 117 0.72 23.43 40.92
CA GLU A 117 -0.44 24.31 41.15
C GLU A 117 -1.44 24.21 39.98
N ARG A 118 -2.69 24.55 40.29
CA ARG A 118 -3.87 24.55 39.43
C ARG A 118 -4.03 25.89 38.70
N ASP A 119 -4.78 25.83 37.60
CA ASP A 119 -5.63 26.87 36.98
C ASP A 119 -5.01 28.23 36.63
N VAL A 120 -4.97 28.57 35.33
CA VAL A 120 -5.60 29.79 34.78
C VAL A 120 -5.92 29.60 33.29
N ASP A 121 -7.21 29.63 32.98
CA ASP A 121 -7.81 29.96 31.68
C ASP A 121 -7.49 31.41 31.27
N SER A 122 -6.96 31.61 30.06
CA SER A 122 -7.27 32.81 29.26
C SER A 122 -6.70 32.68 27.84
N GLY A 123 -7.59 32.68 26.84
CA GLY A 123 -7.22 32.63 25.44
C GLY A 123 -6.47 33.87 24.92
N ARG A 124 -5.77 33.70 23.80
CA ARG A 124 -5.55 34.75 22.80
C ARG A 124 -4.91 34.20 21.52
N MET A 125 -5.59 34.51 20.41
CA MET A 125 -5.11 34.67 19.02
C MET A 125 -4.66 33.44 18.25
#